data_AF-A0A1I2A1D6-F1
#
_entry.id   AF-A0A1I2A1D6-F1
#
_cell.length_a   1.000
_cell.length_b   1.000
_cell.length_c   1.000
_cell.angle_alpha   90.00
_cell.angle_beta   90.00
_cell.angle_gamma   90.00
#
_symmetry.space_group_name_H-M   'P 1'
#
loop_
_entity.id
_entity.type
_entity.pdbx_description
1 polymer ?
#
loop_
_entity_poly.entity_id
_entity_poly.type
_entity_poly.pdbx_seq_one_letter_code
_entity_poly.pdbx_strand_id
1 'polypeptide(L)'
;MDASEKKLALGLFQIIERILLFIVVLMTLGGVAFELHSLYIAQNINLADILLMFLYLEVIGMVAVFYSDRRSASVFPIFIAITALARLIILQGKDMAPENILFEAIAILILSIAAFVMTRLNQLRKDD
;
A
#
# COMPACT_ATOMS: atom_id res chain seq x y z
N MET A 1 -24.57 -12.41 24.23
CA MET A 1 -24.44 -11.81 22.88
C MET A 1 -24.77 -12.89 21.89
N ASP A 2 -25.93 -12.76 21.27
CA ASP A 2 -26.60 -13.84 20.56
C ASP A 2 -25.87 -14.17 19.24
N ALA A 3 -25.88 -15.44 18.83
CA ALA A 3 -25.19 -15.88 17.62
C ALA A 3 -25.71 -15.18 16.34
N SER A 4 -26.96 -14.69 16.41
CA SER A 4 -27.60 -13.86 15.37
C SER A 4 -26.97 -12.47 15.25
N GLU A 5 -26.70 -11.78 16.37
CA GLU A 5 -26.08 -10.45 16.38
C GLU A 5 -24.66 -10.47 15.79
N LYS A 6 -23.88 -11.51 16.11
CA LYS A 6 -22.51 -11.68 15.57
C LYS A 6 -22.52 -11.88 14.05
N LYS A 7 -23.46 -12.68 13.52
CA LYS A 7 -23.58 -12.90 12.06
C LYS A 7 -24.00 -11.63 11.33
N LEU A 8 -24.94 -10.87 11.89
CA LEU A 8 -25.37 -9.57 11.36
C LEU A 8 -24.22 -8.56 11.34
N ALA A 9 -23.49 -8.43 12.43
CA ALA A 9 -22.32 -7.55 12.52
C ALA A 9 -21.27 -7.92 11.46
N LEU A 10 -20.90 -9.21 11.38
CA LEU A 10 -19.92 -9.69 10.40
C LEU A 10 -20.36 -9.43 8.95
N GLY A 11 -21.64 -9.63 8.62
CA GLY A 11 -22.18 -9.33 7.29
C GLY A 11 -22.11 -7.84 6.94
N LEU A 12 -22.45 -6.96 7.88
CA LEU A 12 -22.33 -5.51 7.71
C LEU A 12 -20.87 -5.09 7.49
N PHE A 13 -19.93 -5.62 8.27
CA PHE A 13 -18.50 -5.36 8.09
C PHE A 13 -18.02 -5.75 6.69
N GLN A 14 -18.45 -6.90 6.18
CA GLN A 14 -18.08 -7.35 4.82
C GLN A 14 -18.61 -6.43 3.72
N ILE A 15 -19.84 -5.92 3.88
CA ILE A 15 -20.43 -4.97 2.91
C ILE A 15 -19.66 -3.65 2.93
N ILE A 16 -19.41 -3.10 4.12
CA ILE A 16 -18.66 -1.86 4.29
C ILE A 16 -17.26 -1.99 3.68
N GLU A 17 -16.56 -3.07 4.00
CA GLU A 17 -15.23 -3.33 3.46
C GLU A 17 -15.21 -3.40 1.93
N ARG A 18 -16.17 -4.12 1.32
CA ARG A 18 -16.29 -4.20 -0.14
C ARG A 18 -16.53 -2.83 -0.78
N ILE A 19 -17.35 -1.99 -0.16
CA ILE A 19 -17.59 -0.61 -0.60
C ILE A 19 -16.31 0.21 -0.49
N LEU A 20 -15.59 0.12 0.63
CA LEU A 20 -14.34 0.84 0.84
C LEU A 20 -13.27 0.44 -0.19
N LEU A 21 -13.08 -0.85 -0.45
CA LEU A 21 -12.13 -1.32 -1.46
C LEU A 21 -12.49 -0.82 -2.86
N PHE A 22 -13.78 -0.84 -3.19
CA PHE A 22 -14.26 -0.32 -4.47
C PHE A 22 -13.98 1.19 -4.61
N ILE A 23 -14.22 1.96 -3.54
CA ILE A 23 -13.92 3.39 -3.51
C ILE A 23 -12.42 3.63 -3.65
N VAL A 24 -11.56 2.86 -2.97
CA VAL A 24 -10.10 2.99 -3.09
C VAL A 24 -9.66 2.79 -4.55
N VAL A 25 -10.14 1.75 -5.23
CA VAL A 25 -9.80 1.50 -6.63
C VAL A 25 -10.27 2.64 -7.52
N LEU A 26 -11.49 3.14 -7.33
CA LEU A 26 -12.01 4.28 -8.07
C LEU A 26 -11.17 5.55 -7.84
N MET A 27 -10.79 5.83 -6.59
CA MET A 27 -9.92 6.96 -6.27
C MET A 27 -8.54 6.82 -6.90
N THR A 28 -7.95 5.62 -6.88
CA THR A 28 -6.65 5.36 -7.51
C THR A 28 -6.72 5.56 -9.03
N LEU A 29 -7.74 5.01 -9.69
CA LEU A 29 -7.93 5.19 -11.14
C LEU A 29 -8.20 6.65 -11.50
N GLY A 30 -9.01 7.36 -10.71
CA GLY A 30 -9.25 8.79 -10.88
C GLY A 30 -7.97 9.61 -10.72
N GLY A 31 -7.16 9.31 -9.69
CA GLY A 31 -5.87 9.94 -9.47
C GLY A 31 -4.90 9.75 -10.64
N VAL A 32 -4.79 8.51 -11.15
CA VAL A 32 -3.99 8.21 -12.35
C VAL A 32 -4.46 9.03 -13.54
N ALA A 33 -5.78 9.15 -13.77
CA ALA A 33 -6.31 9.94 -14.88
C ALA A 33 -5.97 11.44 -14.76
N PHE A 34 -6.09 12.02 -13.56
CA PHE A 34 -5.71 13.42 -13.32
C PHE A 34 -4.21 13.65 -13.51
N GLU A 35 -3.38 12.73 -13.02
CA GLU A 35 -1.93 12.81 -13.17
C GLU A 35 -1.52 12.70 -14.64
N LEU A 36 -2.05 11.72 -15.37
CA LEU A 36 -1.81 11.56 -16.81
C LEU A 36 -2.22 12.80 -17.61
N HIS A 37 -3.35 13.42 -17.27
CA HIS A 37 -3.76 14.68 -17.90
C HIS A 37 -2.77 15.82 -17.61
N SER A 38 -2.27 15.90 -16.37
CA SER A 38 -1.30 16.91 -15.97
C SER A 38 0.05 16.72 -16.68
N LEU A 39 0.53 15.48 -16.79
CA LEU A 39 1.74 15.12 -17.53
C LEU A 39 1.59 15.38 -19.03
N TYR A 40 0.41 15.11 -19.59
CA TYR A 40 0.12 15.40 -21.00
C TYR A 40 0.23 16.89 -21.30
N ILE A 41 -0.27 17.75 -20.41
CA ILE A 41 -0.15 19.21 -20.56
C ILE A 41 1.30 19.68 -20.36
N ALA A 42 2.01 19.11 -19.39
CA ALA A 42 3.40 19.48 -19.10
C ALA A 42 4.37 19.09 -20.23
N GLN A 43 3.99 18.14 -21.11
CA GLN A 43 4.80 17.60 -22.21
C GLN A 43 6.19 17.10 -21.80
N ASN A 44 6.36 16.77 -20.52
CA ASN A 44 7.60 16.26 -19.96
C ASN A 44 7.26 15.15 -18.98
N ILE A 45 7.96 14.01 -19.12
CA ILE A 45 7.79 12.85 -18.24
C ILE A 45 9.10 12.66 -17.51
N ASN A 46 9.07 12.84 -16.20
CA ASN A 46 10.22 12.62 -15.33
C ASN A 46 10.14 11.22 -14.68
N LEU A 47 11.26 10.78 -14.10
CA LEU A 47 11.31 9.55 -13.31
C LEU A 47 10.33 9.57 -12.13
N ALA A 48 10.13 10.75 -11.52
CA ALA A 48 9.14 10.96 -10.46
C ALA A 48 7.76 10.45 -10.83
N ASP A 49 7.32 10.79 -12.04
CA ASP A 49 5.97 10.56 -12.53
C ASP A 49 5.76 9.07 -12.80
N ILE A 50 6.78 8.42 -13.38
CA ILE A 50 6.78 6.97 -13.60
C ILE A 50 6.74 6.21 -12.27
N LEU A 51 7.54 6.64 -11.28
CA LEU A 51 7.55 6.03 -9.94
C LEU A 51 6.22 6.24 -9.21
N LEU A 52 5.57 7.38 -9.39
CA LEU A 52 4.23 7.66 -8.87
C LEU A 52 3.18 6.74 -9.52
N MET A 53 3.24 6.54 -10.85
CA MET A 53 2.37 5.56 -11.52
C MET A 53 2.59 4.15 -10.97
N PHE A 54 3.84 3.77 -10.66
CA PHE A 54 4.14 2.48 -10.05
C PHE A 54 3.51 2.35 -8.64
N LEU A 55 3.43 3.44 -7.86
CA LEU A 55 2.74 3.44 -6.56
C LEU A 55 1.24 3.19 -6.72
N TYR A 56 0.60 3.80 -7.72
CA TYR A 56 -0.81 3.56 -8.00
C TYR A 56 -1.07 2.10 -8.41
N LEU A 57 -0.22 1.53 -9.27
CA LEU A 57 -0.31 0.13 -9.67
C LEU A 57 -0.12 -0.83 -8.48
N GLU A 58 0.81 -0.52 -7.58
CA GLU A 58 1.03 -1.28 -6.36
C GLU A 58 -0.25 -1.33 -5.51
N VAL A 59 -0.87 -0.16 -5.25
CA VAL A 59 -2.14 -0.03 -4.51
C VAL A 59 -3.25 -0.88 -5.14
N ILE A 60 -3.40 -0.84 -6.46
CA ILE A 60 -4.37 -1.68 -7.18
C ILE A 60 -4.08 -3.17 -6.96
N GLY A 61 -2.81 -3.58 -7.08
CA GLY A 61 -2.39 -4.96 -6.84
C GLY A 61 -2.74 -5.43 -5.42
N MET A 62 -2.56 -4.57 -4.42
CA MET A 62 -2.91 -4.90 -3.04
C MET A 62 -4.40 -5.00 -2.80
N VAL A 63 -5.22 -4.15 -3.41
CA VAL A 63 -6.69 -4.30 -3.34
C VAL A 63 -7.11 -5.63 -3.98
N ALA A 64 -6.48 -6.03 -5.09
CA ALA A 64 -6.75 -7.33 -5.72
C ALA A 64 -6.39 -8.51 -4.81
N VAL A 65 -5.26 -8.44 -4.10
CA VAL A 65 -4.90 -9.49 -3.13
C VAL A 65 -5.81 -9.45 -1.91
N PHE A 66 -6.18 -8.27 -1.40
CA PHE A 66 -7.12 -8.13 -0.29
C PHE A 66 -8.48 -8.78 -0.60
N TYR A 67 -8.93 -8.66 -1.85
CA TYR A 67 -10.16 -9.30 -2.31
C TYR A 67 -10.06 -10.84 -2.32
N SER A 68 -8.86 -11.39 -2.54
CA SER A 68 -8.60 -12.83 -2.64
C SER A 68 -8.28 -13.49 -1.29
N ASP A 69 -7.49 -12.82 -0.43
CA ASP A 69 -7.10 -13.32 0.89
C ASP A 69 -7.10 -12.21 1.96
N ARG A 70 -8.14 -12.23 2.79
CA ARG A 70 -8.37 -11.29 3.89
C ARG A 70 -7.35 -11.40 5.03
N ARG A 71 -6.67 -12.53 5.23
CA ARG A 71 -5.68 -12.66 6.32
C ARG A 71 -4.31 -12.12 5.89
N SER A 72 -4.03 -12.15 4.59
CA SER A 72 -2.82 -11.55 4.01
C SER A 72 -2.91 -10.02 3.92
N ALA A 73 -4.12 -9.46 4.01
CA ALA A 73 -4.42 -8.02 4.05
C ALA A 73 -3.52 -7.18 4.95
N SER A 74 -3.18 -7.68 6.14
CA SER A 74 -2.54 -6.87 7.18
C SER A 74 -1.07 -6.54 6.91
N VAL A 75 -0.39 -7.28 6.01
CA VAL A 75 1.03 -7.06 5.70
C VAL A 75 1.22 -6.03 4.58
N PHE A 76 0.22 -5.85 3.72
CA PHE A 76 0.28 -4.93 2.58
C PHE A 76 0.56 -3.46 2.93
N PRO A 77 -0.01 -2.87 4.01
CA PRO A 77 0.31 -1.49 4.40
C PRO A 77 1.79 -1.26 4.73
N ILE A 78 2.49 -2.28 5.25
CA ILE A 78 3.91 -2.15 5.59
C ILE A 78 4.75 -2.14 4.30
N PHE A 79 4.40 -2.97 3.32
CA PHE A 79 5.05 -2.96 2.02
C PHE A 79 4.84 -1.63 1.28
N ILE A 80 3.66 -1.02 1.36
CA ILE A 80 3.41 0.34 0.82
C ILE A 80 4.41 1.33 1.39
N ALA A 81 4.58 1.34 2.71
CA ALA A 81 5.47 2.27 3.37
C ALA A 81 6.93 2.04 2.94
N ILE A 82 7.37 0.78 2.85
CA ILE A 82 8.70 0.43 2.35
C ILE A 82 8.91 0.92 0.92
N THR A 83 7.99 0.61 0.00
CA THR A 83 8.14 1.01 -1.41
C THR A 83 8.04 2.53 -1.57
N ALA A 84 7.19 3.21 -0.80
CA ALA A 84 7.10 4.67 -0.82
C ALA A 84 8.40 5.34 -0.35
N LEU A 85 8.99 4.86 0.77
CA LEU A 85 10.29 5.35 1.24
C LEU A 85 11.41 5.03 0.26
N ALA A 86 11.43 3.82 -0.31
CA ALA A 86 12.44 3.46 -1.31
C ALA A 86 12.38 4.38 -2.55
N ARG A 87 11.16 4.71 -3.01
CA ARG A 87 10.96 5.67 -4.10
C ARG A 87 11.42 7.08 -3.72
N LEU A 88 11.19 7.50 -2.48
CA LEU A 88 11.65 8.80 -1.98
C LEU A 88 13.17 8.91 -2.06
N ILE A 89 13.90 7.89 -1.58
CA ILE A 89 15.35 7.82 -1.67
C ILE A 89 15.84 7.89 -3.12
N ILE A 90 15.22 7.14 -4.04
CA ILE A 90 15.65 7.11 -5.45
C ILE A 90 15.41 8.47 -6.12
N LEU A 91 14.29 9.12 -5.81
CA LEU A 91 13.89 10.34 -6.48
C LEU A 91 14.57 11.60 -5.92
N GLN A 92 14.74 11.66 -4.59
CA GLN A 92 15.27 12.83 -3.89
C GLN A 92 16.70 12.64 -3.41
N GLY A 93 17.26 11.42 -3.47
CA GLY A 93 18.55 11.09 -2.87
C GLY A 93 19.74 11.92 -3.35
N LYS A 94 19.68 12.55 -4.53
CA LYS A 94 20.74 13.44 -5.01
C LYS A 94 20.74 14.83 -4.36
N ASP A 95 19.57 15.30 -3.90
CA ASP A 95 19.38 16.62 -3.30
C ASP A 95 19.26 16.53 -1.76
N MET A 96 19.25 15.31 -1.22
CA MET A 96 19.14 15.05 0.22
C MET A 96 20.50 15.06 0.90
N ALA A 97 20.54 15.60 2.11
CA ALA A 97 21.71 15.48 2.97
C ALA A 97 22.00 13.97 3.23
N PRO A 98 23.29 13.54 3.24
CA PRO A 98 23.64 12.13 3.44
C PRO A 98 23.06 11.52 4.73
N GLU A 99 22.87 12.34 5.76
CA GLU A 99 22.22 11.98 7.02
C GLU A 99 20.74 11.58 6.84
N ASN A 100 19.98 12.28 5.98
CA ASN A 100 18.58 11.96 5.72
C ASN A 100 18.44 10.65 4.94
N ILE A 101 19.33 10.40 3.98
CA ILE A 101 19.36 9.13 3.25
C ILE A 101 19.61 7.96 4.20
N LEU A 102 20.50 8.15 5.19
CA LEU A 102 20.75 7.14 6.22
C LEU A 102 19.51 6.90 7.08
N PHE A 103 18.80 7.95 7.51
CA PHE A 103 17.57 7.81 8.28
C PHE A 103 16.46 7.07 7.51
N GLU A 104 16.27 7.39 6.23
CA GLU A 104 15.28 6.71 5.39
C GLU A 104 15.65 5.23 5.15
N ALA A 105 16.93 4.94 4.90
CA ALA A 105 17.40 3.55 4.77
C ALA A 105 17.20 2.76 6.07
N ILE A 106 17.44 3.36 7.24
CA ILE A 106 17.18 2.76 8.55
C ILE A 106 15.67 2.55 8.75
N ALA A 107 14.83 3.51 8.36
CA ALA A 107 13.38 3.36 8.44
C ALA A 107 12.88 2.17 7.60
N ILE A 108 13.39 2.02 6.37
CA ILE A 108 13.10 0.86 5.51
C ILE A 108 13.54 -0.44 6.18
N LEU A 109 14.73 -0.46 6.80
CA LEU A 109 15.22 -1.64 7.52
C LEU A 109 14.29 -2.02 8.68
N ILE A 110 13.86 -1.05 9.48
CA ILE A 110 12.94 -1.27 10.62
C ILE A 110 11.59 -1.80 10.12
N LEU A 111 11.01 -1.18 9.10
CA LEU A 111 9.74 -1.63 8.52
C LEU A 111 9.86 -3.03 7.89
N SER A 112 10.98 -3.33 7.25
CA SER A 112 11.26 -4.66 6.69
C SER A 112 11.34 -5.73 7.77
N ILE A 113 11.99 -5.43 8.91
CA ILE A 113 12.03 -6.31 10.08
C ILE A 113 10.62 -6.49 10.65
N ALA A 114 9.84 -5.42 10.78
CA ALA A 114 8.46 -5.49 11.26
C ALA A 114 7.58 -6.36 10.34
N ALA A 115 7.70 -6.19 9.02
CA ALA A 115 7.01 -7.02 8.03
C ALA A 115 7.41 -8.49 8.14
N PHE A 116 8.70 -8.77 8.31
CA PHE A 116 9.22 -10.13 8.48
C PHE A 116 8.65 -10.79 9.73
N VAL A 117 8.71 -10.10 10.88
CA VAL A 117 8.17 -10.61 12.15
C VAL A 117 6.66 -10.86 12.04
N MET A 118 5.90 -9.91 11.48
CA MET A 118 4.46 -10.04 11.31
C MET A 118 4.10 -11.22 10.41
N THR A 119 4.82 -11.38 9.29
CA THR A 119 4.60 -12.51 8.36
C THR A 119 4.91 -13.84 9.03
N ARG A 120 6.00 -13.92 9.80
CA ARG A 120 6.38 -15.13 10.53
C ARG A 120 5.36 -15.50 11.61
N LEU A 121 4.87 -14.52 12.37
CA LEU A 121 3.81 -14.74 13.36
C LEU A 121 2.50 -15.20 12.72
N ASN A 122 2.15 -14.64 11.56
CA ASN A 122 0.94 -15.04 10.85
C ASN A 122 1.05 -16.46 10.26
N GLN A 123 2.26 -16.88 9.86
CA GLN A 123 2.54 -18.26 9.46
C GLN A 123 2.45 -19.23 10.64
N LEU A 124 2.99 -18.88 11.81
CA LEU A 124 2.92 -19.75 13.00
C LEU A 124 1.49 -19.99 13.47
N ARG A 125 0.59 -19.00 13.35
CA ARG A 125 -0.84 -19.18 13.64
C ARG A 125 -1.60 -19.98 12.56
N LYS A 126 -0.95 -20.39 11.47
CA LYS A 126 -1.55 -21.25 10.44
C LYS A 126 -1.39 -22.74 10.78
N ASP A 127 -0.50 -23.07 11.72
CA ASP A 127 -0.18 -24.44 12.13
C ASP A 127 -0.95 -24.91 13.39
N ASP A 128 -1.84 -24.06 13.95
CA ASP A 128 -2.81 -24.35 15.02
C ASP A 128 -4.26 -24.24 14.50
#